data_AF-A0A8B4BU44-F1
#
_entry.id   AF-A0A8B4BU44-F1
#
_cell.length_a   1.000
_cell.length_b   1.000
_cell.length_c   1.000
_cell.angle_alpha   90.00
_cell.angle_beta   90.00
_cell.angle_gamma   90.00
#
_symmetry.space_group_name_H-M   'P 1'
#
loop_
_entity.id
_entity.type
_entity.pdbx_description
1 polymer ?
#
loop_
_entity_poly.entity_id
_entity_poly.type
_entity_poly.pdbx_seq_one_letter_code
_entity_poly.pdbx_strand_id
1 'polypeptide(L)'
;MKSTGIVRKVDELGRVVIPIELRRNLGIAEKDALEIYVDDDKIILKKYKPNMTCLVTGEVSDDNLRLAGGKIVLSREGAELLMKEIQENFHLEDQPAENEQAADEAEPFASKPEPEPEPR
;
A
#
# COMPACT_ATOMS: atom_id res chain seq x y z
N MET A 1 -19.25 -11.41 10.58
CA MET A 1 -20.15 -10.26 10.86
C MET A 1 -20.22 -10.05 12.37
N LYS A 2 -19.98 -8.84 12.87
CA LYS A 2 -20.22 -8.51 14.29
C LYS A 2 -21.58 -7.81 14.36
N SER A 3 -22.60 -8.48 14.87
CA SER A 3 -23.94 -7.92 15.04
C SER A 3 -23.97 -7.08 16.32
N THR A 4 -24.20 -5.78 16.19
CA THR A 4 -24.33 -4.88 17.35
C THR A 4 -25.72 -4.96 17.97
N GLY A 5 -26.72 -5.50 17.27
CA GLY A 5 -28.10 -5.66 17.76
C GLY A 5 -28.84 -4.33 17.98
N ILE A 6 -28.28 -3.21 17.51
CA ILE A 6 -28.83 -1.87 17.74
C ILE A 6 -29.86 -1.57 16.65
N VAL A 7 -31.10 -1.31 17.07
CA VAL A 7 -32.20 -0.91 16.18
C VAL A 7 -32.44 0.59 16.30
N ARG A 8 -32.51 1.28 15.16
CA ARG A 8 -32.88 2.69 15.11
C ARG A 8 -33.99 2.91 14.10
N LYS A 9 -34.94 3.77 14.47
CA LYS A 9 -36.00 4.20 13.57
C LYS A 9 -35.44 5.20 12.57
N VAL A 10 -35.93 5.13 11.35
CA VAL A 10 -35.72 6.12 10.31
C VAL A 10 -36.59 7.34 10.64
N ASP A 11 -36.10 8.54 10.36
CA ASP A 11 -36.91 9.75 10.49
C ASP A 11 -37.80 10.00 9.26
N GLU A 12 -38.54 11.10 9.26
CA GLU A 12 -39.47 11.47 8.18
C GLU A 12 -38.78 11.72 6.82
N LEU A 13 -37.46 11.93 6.82
CA LEU A 13 -36.67 12.25 5.63
C LEU A 13 -35.78 11.08 5.17
N GLY A 14 -35.88 9.92 5.81
CA GLY A 14 -35.05 8.76 5.45
C GLY A 14 -33.67 8.73 6.11
N ARG A 15 -33.37 9.61 7.08
CA ARG A 15 -32.07 9.65 7.76
C ARG A 15 -32.04 8.63 8.89
N VAL A 16 -30.87 8.02 9.07
CA VAL A 16 -30.57 7.10 10.18
C VAL A 16 -29.43 7.67 11.01
N VAL A 17 -29.57 7.61 12.33
CA VAL A 17 -28.54 8.06 13.26
C VAL A 17 -27.60 6.90 13.58
N ILE A 18 -26.30 7.11 13.32
CA ILE A 18 -25.24 6.17 13.72
C ILE A 18 -24.92 6.37 15.21
N PRO A 19 -25.02 5.33 16.06
CA PRO A 19 -24.66 5.42 17.47
C PRO A 19 -23.23 5.94 17.70
N ILE A 20 -23.04 6.68 18.79
CA ILE A 20 -21.76 7.32 19.12
C ILE A 20 -20.61 6.31 19.29
N GLU A 21 -20.90 5.11 19.78
CA GLU A 21 -19.91 4.03 19.92
C GLU A 21 -19.38 3.57 18.56
N LEU A 22 -20.25 3.39 17.56
CA LEU A 22 -19.82 3.02 16.21
C LEU A 22 -19.02 4.13 15.55
N ARG A 23 -19.41 5.40 15.76
CA ARG A 23 -18.64 6.55 15.28
C ARG A 23 -17.22 6.56 15.86
N ARG A 24 -17.06 6.30 17.15
CA ARG A 24 -15.74 6.24 17.81
C ARG A 24 -14.91 5.06 17.32
N ASN A 25 -15.51 3.88 17.22
CA ASN A 25 -14.82 2.67 16.78
C ASN A 25 -14.38 2.73 15.31
N LEU A 26 -15.20 3.36 14.45
CA LEU A 26 -14.90 3.53 13.02
C LEU A 26 -14.15 4.84 12.70
N GLY A 27 -13.89 5.68 13.71
CA GLY A 27 -13.23 6.98 13.52
C GLY A 27 -13.97 7.92 12.57
N ILE A 28 -15.32 7.97 12.67
CA ILE A 28 -16.18 8.83 11.86
C ILE A 28 -16.48 10.12 12.63
N ALA A 29 -15.85 11.21 12.21
CA ALA A 29 -16.03 12.53 12.79
C ALA A 29 -17.29 13.23 12.24
N GLU A 30 -17.62 14.40 12.78
CA GLU A 30 -18.66 15.26 12.18
C GLU A 30 -18.18 15.76 10.81
N LYS A 31 -19.10 15.79 9.83
CA LYS A 31 -18.83 16.16 8.43
C LYS A 31 -17.96 15.18 7.64
N ASP A 32 -17.58 14.03 8.21
CA ASP A 32 -16.94 12.96 7.45
C ASP A 32 -17.91 12.44 6.38
N ALA A 33 -17.42 12.32 5.15
CA ALA A 33 -18.16 11.70 4.07
C ALA A 33 -18.17 10.18 4.25
N LEU A 34 -19.33 9.58 4.00
CA LEU A 34 -19.52 8.13 3.97
C LEU A 34 -20.00 7.74 2.58
N GLU A 35 -19.49 6.62 2.11
CA GLU A 35 -19.92 6.00 0.87
C GLU A 35 -20.98 4.94 1.17
N ILE A 36 -22.02 4.91 0.35
CA ILE A 36 -23.18 4.03 0.52
C ILE A 36 -23.14 3.01 -0.61
N TYR A 37 -23.00 1.74 -0.24
CA TYR A 37 -23.11 0.60 -1.14
C TYR A 37 -24.40 -0.15 -0.85
N VAL A 38 -24.99 -0.71 -1.90
CA VAL A 38 -26.17 -1.58 -1.81
C VAL A 38 -25.76 -2.97 -2.27
N ASP A 39 -26.03 -3.96 -1.42
CA ASP A 39 -25.74 -5.37 -1.68
C ASP A 39 -27.00 -6.17 -1.32
N ASP A 40 -27.73 -6.61 -2.35
CA ASP A 40 -29.05 -7.24 -2.26
C ASP A 40 -30.04 -6.45 -1.37
N ASP A 41 -30.25 -6.93 -0.14
CA ASP A 41 -31.17 -6.40 0.87
C ASP A 41 -30.46 -5.60 1.98
N LYS A 42 -29.16 -5.31 1.81
CA LYS A 42 -28.31 -4.66 2.81
C LYS A 42 -27.73 -3.36 2.30
N ILE A 43 -27.64 -2.39 3.21
CA ILE A 43 -26.92 -1.15 3.01
C ILE A 43 -25.57 -1.26 3.73
N ILE A 44 -24.48 -1.08 3.00
CA ILE A 44 -23.12 -1.11 3.53
C ILE A 44 -22.57 0.32 3.52
N LEU A 45 -22.21 0.82 4.70
CA LEU A 45 -21.60 2.13 4.86
C LEU A 45 -20.07 1.97 4.98
N LYS A 46 -19.32 2.66 4.12
CA LYS A 46 -17.86 2.75 4.20
C LYS A 46 -17.41 4.19 4.40
N LYS A 47 -16.25 4.39 5.02
CA LYS A 47 -15.66 5.74 5.13
C LYS A 47 -15.23 6.20 3.74
N TYR A 48 -15.77 7.32 3.27
CA TYR A 48 -15.42 7.85 1.96
C TYR A 48 -13.99 8.39 2.01
N LYS A 49 -13.12 7.81 1.19
CA LYS A 49 -11.76 8.29 0.99
C LYS A 49 -11.61 8.74 -0.47
N PRO A 50 -11.81 10.03 -0.78
CA PRO A 50 -11.72 10.56 -2.15
C PRO A 50 -10.31 10.46 -2.75
N ASN A 51 -9.34 10.10 -1.91
CA ASN A 51 -7.91 10.26 -2.15
C ASN A 51 -7.24 9.03 -2.76
N MET A 52 -8.02 8.00 -3.07
CA MET A 52 -7.54 6.67 -3.49
C MET A 52 -8.19 6.22 -4.80
N THR A 53 -8.60 7.13 -5.68
CA THR A 53 -9.04 6.78 -7.04
C THR A 53 -7.83 6.67 -7.95
N CYS A 54 -7.68 5.54 -8.65
CA CYS A 54 -6.63 5.39 -9.66
C CYS A 54 -6.87 6.35 -10.82
N LEU A 55 -5.84 7.11 -11.19
CA LEU A 55 -5.91 8.07 -12.31
C LEU A 55 -6.09 7.38 -13.68
N VAL A 56 -5.62 6.14 -13.81
CA VAL A 56 -5.62 5.39 -15.08
C VAL A 56 -6.86 4.51 -15.20
N THR A 57 -7.12 3.65 -14.21
CA THR A 57 -8.22 2.67 -14.27
C THR A 57 -9.53 3.22 -13.72
N GLY A 58 -9.51 4.33 -12.97
CA GLY A 58 -10.69 4.86 -12.28
C GLY A 58 -11.13 4.05 -11.06
N GLU A 59 -10.41 2.98 -10.72
CA GLU A 59 -10.74 2.12 -9.58
C GLU A 59 -10.50 2.86 -8.27
N VAL A 60 -11.46 2.76 -7.35
CA VAL A 60 -11.33 3.28 -5.99
C VAL A 60 -11.02 2.10 -5.07
N SER A 61 -9.78 2.03 -4.60
CA SER A 61 -9.35 1.00 -3.63
C SER A 61 -8.45 1.61 -2.57
N ASP A 62 -8.59 1.13 -1.33
CA ASP A 62 -7.69 1.47 -0.23
C ASP A 62 -6.23 1.02 -0.50
N ASP A 63 -6.04 0.07 -1.42
CA ASP A 63 -4.73 -0.46 -1.81
C ASP A 63 -4.03 0.40 -2.88
N ASN A 64 -4.67 1.47 -3.35
CA ASN A 64 -4.08 2.32 -4.39
C ASN A 64 -2.87 3.10 -3.83
N LEU A 65 -1.78 3.08 -4.59
CA LEU A 65 -0.53 3.73 -4.20
C LEU A 65 -0.53 5.22 -4.55
N ARG A 66 -0.08 6.02 -3.59
CA ARG A 66 0.21 7.45 -3.76
C ARG A 66 1.66 7.63 -4.17
N LEU A 67 1.88 8.08 -5.40
CA LEU A 67 3.18 8.34 -5.99
C LEU A 67 3.41 9.85 -6.19
N ALA A 68 4.65 10.24 -6.46
CA ALA A 68 5.05 11.63 -6.72
C ALA A 68 4.59 12.63 -5.63
N GLY A 69 4.73 12.25 -4.36
CA GLY A 69 4.34 13.10 -3.22
C GLY A 69 2.82 13.26 -3.06
N GLY A 70 2.02 12.28 -3.53
CA GLY A 70 0.56 12.29 -3.42
C GLY A 70 -0.16 12.99 -4.58
N LYS A 71 0.56 13.35 -5.64
CA LYS A 71 -0.01 13.94 -6.86
C LYS A 71 -0.64 12.90 -7.78
N ILE A 72 -0.14 11.67 -7.74
CA ILE A 72 -0.59 10.58 -8.58
C ILE A 72 -1.06 9.45 -7.67
N VAL A 73 -2.24 8.92 -7.94
CA VAL A 73 -2.80 7.76 -7.24
C VAL A 73 -3.02 6.68 -8.29
N LEU A 74 -2.46 5.50 -8.09
CA LEU A 74 -2.56 4.39 -9.04
C LEU A 74 -2.94 3.08 -8.35
N SER A 75 -3.83 2.32 -8.98
CA SER A 75 -3.97 0.90 -8.68
C SER A 75 -2.76 0.14 -9.23
N ARG A 76 -2.56 -1.09 -8.76
CA ARG A 76 -1.47 -1.96 -9.24
C ARG A 76 -1.50 -2.09 -10.77
N GLU A 77 -2.66 -2.35 -11.33
CA GLU A 77 -2.85 -2.50 -12.78
C GLU A 77 -2.56 -1.18 -13.52
N GLY A 78 -3.07 -0.06 -13.01
CA GLY A 78 -2.82 1.25 -13.59
C GLY A 78 -1.34 1.66 -13.57
N ALA A 79 -0.59 1.23 -12.56
CA ALA A 79 0.85 1.45 -12.47
C ALA A 79 1.64 0.63 -13.50
N GLU A 80 1.27 -0.64 -13.71
CA GLU A 80 1.90 -1.51 -14.71
C GLU A 80 1.71 -0.97 -16.14
N LEU A 81 0.48 -0.51 -16.46
CA LEU A 81 0.16 0.16 -17.73
C LEU A 81 0.99 1.44 -17.93
N LEU A 82 1.02 2.33 -16.93
CA LEU A 82 1.81 3.56 -17.02
C LEU A 82 3.30 3.31 -17.18
N MET A 83 3.85 2.32 -16.48
CA MET A 83 5.26 1.95 -16.60
C MET A 83 5.60 1.53 -18.03
N LYS A 84 4.74 0.70 -18.64
CA LYS A 84 4.92 0.25 -20.03
C LYS A 84 4.85 1.42 -21.01
N GLU A 85 3.85 2.29 -20.89
CA GLU A 85 3.72 3.47 -21.76
C GLU A 85 4.89 4.44 -21.61
N ILE A 86 5.43 4.62 -20.40
CA ILE A 86 6.59 5.47 -20.14
C ILE A 86 7.84 4.84 -20.78
N GLN A 87 8.07 3.54 -20.61
CA GLN A 87 9.21 2.84 -21.22
C GLN A 87 9.16 2.94 -22.76
N GLU A 88 7.99 2.72 -23.36
CA GLU A 88 7.79 2.80 -24.82
C GLU A 88 8.01 4.23 -25.36
N ASN A 89 7.49 5.25 -24.68
CA ASN A 89 7.58 6.64 -25.16
C ASN A 89 8.96 7.27 -24.93
N PHE A 90 9.67 6.88 -23.86
CA PHE A 90 10.96 7.47 -23.50
C PHE A 90 12.17 6.62 -23.92
N HIS A 91 11.97 5.46 -24.56
CA HIS A 91 13.04 4.54 -24.96
C HIS A 91 14.01 4.26 -23.80
N LEU A 92 13.46 4.07 -22.60
CA LEU A 92 14.26 3.77 -21.43
C LEU A 92 14.68 2.30 -21.52
N GLU A 93 15.88 2.06 -22.05
CA GLU A 93 16.55 0.77 -21.89
C GLU A 93 16.86 0.58 -20.41
N ASP A 94 16.23 -0.40 -19.78
CA ASP A 94 16.62 -0.87 -18.46
C ASP A 94 18.08 -1.34 -18.57
N GLN A 95 19.03 -0.54 -18.06
CA GLN A 95 20.34 -1.09 -17.74
C GLN A 95 20.11 -2.08 -16.60
N PRO A 96 20.33 -3.40 -16.80
CA PRO A 96 20.28 -4.33 -15.70
C PRO A 96 21.33 -3.88 -14.68
N ALA A 97 20.93 -3.81 -13.42
CA ALA A 97 21.85 -3.60 -12.31
C ALA A 97 22.77 -4.83 -12.17
N GLU A 98 23.79 -4.93 -13.01
CA GLU A 98 24.98 -5.72 -12.72
C GLU A 98 25.77 -4.98 -11.63
N ASN A 99 25.63 -5.38 -10.37
CA ASN A 99 26.79 -5.73 -9.54
C ASN A 99 26.38 -6.40 -8.21
N GLU A 100 26.15 -7.72 -8.24
CA GLU A 100 26.41 -8.59 -7.09
C GLU A 100 27.47 -9.61 -7.52
N GLN A 101 28.72 -9.14 -7.69
CA GLN A 101 29.90 -10.00 -7.73
C GLN A 101 30.99 -9.42 -6.83
N ALA A 102 31.08 -9.96 -5.62
CA ALA A 102 32.33 -10.37 -4.98
C ALA A 102 31.99 -11.00 -3.62
N ALA A 103 31.54 -12.25 -3.67
CA ALA A 103 31.78 -13.16 -2.57
C ALA A 103 33.27 -13.58 -2.63
N ASP A 104 33.83 -13.83 -1.44
CA ASP A 104 34.89 -14.81 -1.18
C ASP A 104 36.36 -14.36 -1.33
N GLU A 105 36.87 -13.69 -0.29
CA GLU A 105 38.26 -13.88 0.15
C GLU A 105 38.28 -14.14 1.67
N ALA A 106 37.91 -15.36 2.06
CA ALA A 106 38.35 -15.95 3.30
C ALA A 106 39.75 -16.54 3.09
N GLU A 107 40.80 -15.80 3.46
CA GLU A 107 42.14 -16.40 3.55
C GLU A 107 42.30 -17.20 4.86
N PRO A 108 42.68 -18.49 4.80
CA PRO A 108 42.97 -19.29 5.97
C PRO A 108 44.38 -19.00 6.49
N PHE A 109 44.47 -18.45 7.69
CA PHE A 109 45.71 -18.37 8.48
C PHE A 109 46.21 -19.78 8.83
N ALA A 110 47.17 -20.32 8.07
CA ALA A 110 47.97 -21.48 8.50
C ALA A 110 49.35 -21.52 7.83
N SER A 111 50.32 -21.06 8.59
CA SER A 111 51.66 -21.64 8.84
C SER A 111 52.47 -22.23 7.68
N LYS A 112 53.72 -21.76 7.57
CA LYS A 112 54.87 -22.67 7.54
C LYS A 112 56.15 -22.01 8.10
N PRO A 113 57.08 -22.82 8.67
CA PRO A 113 58.08 -22.40 9.66
C PRO A 113 59.50 -22.30 9.08
N GLU A 114 60.46 -22.09 10.00
CA GLU A 114 61.92 -22.36 9.96
C GLU A 114 62.83 -21.12 9.92
N PRO A 115 64.11 -21.22 10.39
CA PRO A 115 64.59 -21.95 11.58
C PRO A 115 65.61 -21.12 12.41
N GLU A 116 65.82 -21.50 13.68
CA GLU A 116 67.03 -21.16 14.47
C GLU A 116 68.26 -21.86 13.85
N PRO A 117 69.50 -21.31 13.92
CA PRO A 117 70.35 -21.39 15.13
C PRO A 117 71.34 -20.18 15.24
N GLU A 118 72.20 -19.94 16.22
CA GLU A 118 72.57 -20.42 17.56
C GLU A 118 73.53 -19.33 18.15
N PRO A 119 73.97 -19.42 19.42
CA PRO A 119 74.39 -18.27 20.22
C PRO A 119 75.89 -17.96 20.17
N ARG A 120 76.25 -16.75 20.61
CA ARG A 120 77.49 -16.45 21.34
C ARG A 120 77.38 -15.17 22.14
#